data_AF-A0AAF1A3P8-F1
#
_entry.id   AF-A0AAF1A3P8-F1
#
_cell.length_a   1.000
_cell.length_b   1.000
_cell.length_c   1.000
_cell.angle_alpha   90.00
_cell.angle_beta   90.00
_cell.angle_gamma   90.00
#
_symmetry.space_group_name_H-M   'P 1'
#
loop_
_entity.id
_entity.type
_entity.pdbx_description
1 polymer ?
#
loop_
_entity_poly.entity_id
_entity_poly.type
_entity_poly.pdbx_seq_one_letter_code
_entity_poly.pdbx_strand_id
1 'polypeptide(L)' 'MVDFQQLLKSDLSVANFEDALAHPYLTSLHDISDEPICMTPFNFDFEQHALTEEQMKELIYRESIAFNPEYQRM' A
#
# COMPACT_ATOMS: atom_id res chain seq x y z
N MET A 1 15.49 27.79 -8.70
CA MET A 1 14.30 27.27 -9.41
C MET A 1 14.44 25.77 -9.39
N VAL A 2 13.63 25.07 -8.58
CA VAL A 2 13.77 23.62 -8.44
C VAL A 2 13.32 22.97 -9.75
N ASP A 3 14.21 22.18 -10.35
CA ASP A 3 13.99 21.60 -11.66
C ASP A 3 13.18 20.30 -11.53
N PHE A 4 11.87 20.41 -11.77
CA PHE A 4 10.95 19.27 -11.81
C PHE A 4 11.37 18.20 -12.83
N GLN A 5 12.23 18.54 -13.82
CA GLN A 5 12.74 17.56 -14.77
C GLN A 5 13.69 16.54 -14.13
N GLN A 6 14.23 16.79 -12.94
CA GLN A 6 15.12 15.84 -12.27
C GLN A 6 14.35 14.66 -11.66
N LEU A 7 13.10 14.89 -11.21
CA LEU A 7 12.22 13.87 -10.64
C LEU A 7 11.68 12.91 -11.73
N LEU A 8 11.47 13.42 -12.95
CA LEU A 8 10.98 12.64 -14.09
C LEU A 8 12.08 11.83 -14.82
N LYS A 9 13.36 12.06 -14.50
CA LYS A 9 14.51 11.39 -15.16
C LYS A 9 15.02 10.15 -14.42
N SER A 10 14.51 9.84 -13.23
CA SER A 10 14.80 8.57 -12.57
C SER A 10 13.90 7.48 -13.16
N ASP A 11 14.17 7.16 -14.42
CA ASP A 11 13.63 6.00 -15.12
C ASP A 11 14.01 4.73 -14.34
N LEU A 12 13.03 4.10 -13.70
CA LEU A 12 12.93 2.68 -13.33
C LEU A 12 14.07 1.98 -12.55
N SER A 13 15.18 2.67 -12.24
CA SER A 13 16.14 2.21 -11.24
C SER A 13 15.61 2.65 -9.88
N VAL A 14 15.09 1.68 -9.15
CA VAL A 14 14.42 1.81 -7.87
C VAL A 14 15.33 2.59 -6.89
N ALA A 15 15.20 3.92 -6.86
CA ALA A 15 15.55 4.65 -5.65
C ALA A 15 14.63 4.06 -4.58
N ASN A 16 15.22 3.53 -3.51
CA ASN A 16 14.42 3.04 -2.40
C ASN A 16 13.52 4.19 -1.90
N PHE A 17 12.37 3.86 -1.33
CA PHE A 17 11.38 4.85 -0.91
C PHE A 17 12.00 5.94 0.01
N GLU A 18 12.96 5.53 0.83
CA GLU A 18 13.71 6.39 1.75
C GLU A 18 14.54 7.46 1.02
N ASP A 19 15.27 7.09 -0.04
CA ASP A 19 16.08 7.98 -0.86
C ASP A 19 15.21 8.98 -1.63
N ALA A 20 14.00 8.57 -2.04
CA ALA A 20 13.04 9.44 -2.71
C ALA A 20 12.46 10.51 -1.76
N LEU A 21 12.18 10.13 -0.51
CA LEU A 21 11.67 11.04 0.52
C LEU A 21 12.74 12.01 1.04
N ALA A 22 14.00 11.59 1.09
CA ALA A 22 15.14 12.43 1.44
C ALA A 22 15.51 13.48 0.37
N HIS A 23 14.80 13.54 -0.76
CA HIS A 23 15.11 14.45 -1.85
C HIS A 23 14.92 15.93 -1.44
N PRO A 24 15.81 16.86 -1.82
CA PRO A 24 15.75 18.29 -1.46
C PRO A 24 14.43 19.02 -1.78
N TYR A 25 13.62 18.44 -2.68
CA TYR A 25 12.29 18.95 -3.02
C TYR A 25 11.24 18.67 -1.91
N LEU A 26 11.39 17.57 -1.18
CA LEU A 26 10.47 17.13 -0.13
C LEU A 26 10.95 17.47 1.28
N THR A 27 12.15 18.07 1.44
CA THR A 27 12.74 18.38 2.76
C THR A 27 11.85 19.23 3.67
N SER A 28 10.98 20.09 3.13
CA SER A 28 10.05 20.87 3.95
C SER A 28 8.82 20.09 4.42
N LEU A 29 8.59 18.89 3.89
CA LEU A 29 7.45 18.01 4.17
C LEU A 29 7.88 16.66 4.78
N HIS A 30 9.15 16.27 4.64
CA HIS A 30 9.67 14.99 5.13
C HIS A 30 9.82 15.00 6.65
N ASP A 31 9.10 14.10 7.31
CA ASP A 31 9.19 13.85 8.75
C ASP A 31 9.16 12.34 8.99
N ILE A 32 10.31 11.78 9.37
CA ILE A 32 10.49 10.35 9.66
C ILE A 32 9.53 9.89 10.77
N SER A 33 9.15 10.78 11.69
CA SER A 33 8.22 10.44 12.77
C SER A 33 6.77 10.31 12.31
N ASP A 34 6.40 10.92 11.17
CA ASP A 34 5.06 10.87 10.56
C ASP A 34 4.98 9.90 9.36
N GLU A 35 6.07 9.18 9.08
CA GLU A 35 6.20 8.22 7.98
C GLU A 35 6.44 6.78 8.50
N PRO A 36 5.43 6.13 9.12
CA PRO A 36 5.61 4.80 9.68
C PRO A 36 5.70 3.71 8.60
N ILE A 37 6.59 2.74 8.82
CA ILE A 37 6.69 1.53 8.00
C ILE A 37 5.70 0.48 8.51
N CYS A 38 4.97 -0.16 7.59
CA CYS A 38 4.15 -1.30 7.95
C CYS A 38 5.03 -2.50 8.30
N MET A 39 5.07 -2.88 9.58
CA MET A 39 5.88 -4.01 10.05
C MET A 39 5.33 -5.37 9.61
N THR A 40 4.04 -5.44 9.31
CA THR A 40 3.37 -6.67 8.85
C THR A 40 3.29 -6.62 7.32
N PRO A 41 4.01 -7.48 6.59
CA PRO A 41 3.86 -7.53 5.15
C PRO A 41 2.43 -7.94 4.79
N PHE A 42 1.91 -7.40 3.69
CA PHE A 42 0.62 -7.83 3.18
C PHE A 42 0.70 -9.30 2.74
N ASN A 43 -0.28 -10.09 3.15
CA ASN A 43 -0.31 -11.52 2.86
C ASN A 43 -1.02 -11.76 1.51
N PHE A 44 -0.29 -12.29 0.52
CA PHE A 44 -0.78 -12.64 -0.82
C PHE A 44 -1.18 -14.13 -0.97
N ASP A 45 -1.38 -14.87 0.12
CA ASP A 45 -1.74 -16.29 0.09
C ASP A 45 -3.02 -16.57 -0.73
N PHE A 46 -3.91 -15.58 -0.83
CA PHE A 46 -5.13 -15.67 -1.64
C PHE A 46 -4.88 -15.66 -3.16
N GLU A 47 -3.73 -15.15 -3.63
CA GLU A 47 -3.34 -15.17 -5.05
C GLU A 47 -2.57 -16.45 -5.40
N GLN A 48 -1.83 -17.01 -4.44
CA GLN A 48 -1.04 -18.24 -4.65
C GLN A 48 -1.92 -19.49 -4.77
N HIS A 49 -3.06 -19.49 -4.08
CA HIS A 49 -4.05 -20.54 -4.21
C HIS A 49 -5.02 -20.14 -5.32
N ALA A 50 -5.22 -20.99 -6.33
CA ALA A 50 -6.28 -20.81 -7.30
C ALA A 50 -7.64 -20.98 -6.62
N LEU A 51 -8.12 -19.92 -5.96
CA LEU A 51 -9.40 -19.88 -5.30
C LEU A 51 -10.50 -20.02 -6.34
N THR A 52 -11.53 -20.82 -6.03
CA THR A 52 -12.74 -20.85 -6.85
C THR A 52 -13.52 -19.55 -6.68
N GLU A 53 -14.38 -19.23 -7.63
CA GLU A 53 -15.26 -18.05 -7.55
C GLU A 53 -16.08 -18.03 -6.25
N GLU A 54 -16.53 -19.20 -5.80
CA GLU A 54 -17.30 -19.37 -4.56
C GLU A 54 -16.45 -19.07 -3.32
N GLN A 55 -15.19 -19.53 -3.29
CA GLN A 55 -14.26 -19.24 -2.20
C GLN A 55 -13.93 -17.75 -2.13
N MET A 56 -13.74 -17.09 -3.27
CA MET A 56 -13.51 -15.65 -3.33
C MET A 56 -14.73 -14.86 -2.83
N LYS A 57 -15.95 -15.24 -3.24
CA LYS A 57 -17.19 -14.64 -2.73
C LYS A 57 -17.32 -14.78 -1.22
N GLU A 58 -17.02 -15.96 -0.68
CA GLU A 58 -17.08 -16.22 0.76
C GLU A 58 -16.06 -15.38 1.53
N LEU A 59 -14.82 -15.24 1.04
CA LEU A 59 -13.82 -14.38 1.67
C LEU A 59 -14.25 -12.91 1.69
N ILE A 60 -14.78 -12.40 0.57
CA ILE A 60 -15.30 -11.02 0.47
C ILE A 60 -16.49 -10.84 1.42
N TYR A 61 -17.40 -11.80 1.49
CA TYR A 61 -18.56 -11.75 2.39
C TYR A 61 -18.12 -11.70 3.85
N ARG A 62 -17.18 -12.55 4.26
CA ARG A 62 -16.64 -12.55 5.63
C ARG A 62 -16.01 -11.22 6.00
N GLU A 63 -15.18 -10.65 5.11
CA GLU A 63 -14.56 -9.35 5.34
C GLU A 63 -15.64 -8.26 5.45
N SER A 64 -16.63 -8.29 4.56
CA SER A 64 -17.75 -7.33 4.56
C SER A 64 -18.53 -7.37 5.87
N ILE A 65 -18.82 -8.57 6.41
CA ILE A 65 -19.51 -8.73 7.69
C ILE A 65 -18.61 -8.34 8.87
N ALA A 66 -17.31 -8.62 8.81
CA ALA A 66 -16.36 -8.20 9.84
C ALA A 66 -16.31 -6.66 9.99
N PHE A 67 -16.38 -5.94 8.87
CA PHE A 67 -16.48 -4.47 8.86
C PHE A 67 -17.88 -3.94 9.18
N ASN A 68 -18.94 -4.69 8.87
CA ASN A 68 -20.34 -4.27 8.99
C ASN A 68 -21.16 -5.32 9.76
N PRO A 69 -20.93 -5.48 11.08
CA PRO A 69 -21.50 -6.56 11.88
C PRO A 69 -23.03 -6.52 11.98
N GLU A 70 -23.66 -5.37 11.70
CA GLU A 70 -25.12 -5.22 11.66
C GLU A 70 -25.81 -6.10 10.59
N TYR A 71 -25.10 -6.44 9.51
CA TYR A 71 -25.65 -7.29 8.45
C TYR A 71 -25.51 -8.79 8.74
N GLN A 72 -24.84 -9.19 9.83
CA GLN A 72 -24.64 -10.60 10.19
C GLN A 72 -25.94 -11.31 10.60
N ARG A 73 -27.00 -10.56 10.92
CA ARG A 73 -28.25 -11.10 11.50
C ARG A 73 -29.51 -10.85 10.66
N MET A 74 -29.40 -10.37 9.43
CA MET A 74 -30.51 -10.35 8.46
C MET A 74 -30.55 -11.66 7.69
#